data_AF-A0A4P8R6L0-F1
#
_entry.id   AF-A0A4P8R6L0-F1
#
_cell.length_a   1.000
_cell.length_b   1.000
_cell.length_c   1.000
_cell.angle_alpha   90.00
_cell.angle_beta   90.00
_cell.angle_gamma   90.00
#
_symmetry.space_group_name_H-M   'P 1'
#
loop_
_entity.id
_entity.type
_entity.pdbx_description
1 polymer ?
#
loop_
_entity_poly.entity_id
_entity_poly.type
_entity_poly.pdbx_seq_one_letter_code
_entity_poly.pdbx_strand_id
1 'polypeptide(L)'
;MIDRAAIEAAIAAVDGVAAATVAEAADGAPWRTALVVRVDLEPGAADAPGPVARGALAALAGAGDDLPRATISFTTHRPHEERLDARRIADAAGLAALGVVSRRSIVVGADAVRDLR
;
A
#
# COMPACT_ATOMS: atom_id res chain seq x y z
N MET A 1 -11.69 -11.09 11.79
CA MET A 1 -12.36 -9.97 11.09
C MET A 1 -11.35 -8.85 11.02
N ILE A 2 -11.07 -8.33 9.83
CA ILE A 2 -10.05 -7.29 9.65
C ILE A 2 -10.67 -5.94 10.06
N ASP A 3 -10.01 -5.24 10.98
CA ASP A 3 -10.43 -3.89 11.37
C ASP A 3 -9.90 -2.89 10.34
N ARG A 4 -10.74 -2.62 9.34
CA ARG A 4 -10.47 -1.68 8.26
C ARG A 4 -10.15 -0.27 8.75
N ALA A 5 -10.88 0.20 9.78
CA ALA A 5 -10.68 1.55 10.31
C ALA A 5 -9.35 1.65 11.06
N ALA A 6 -8.95 0.59 11.77
CA ALA A 6 -7.62 0.52 12.39
C ALA A 6 -6.49 0.54 11.34
N ILE A 7 -6.64 -0.17 10.21
CA ILE A 7 -5.65 -0.13 9.11
C ILE A 7 -5.59 1.27 8.50
N GLU A 8 -6.73 1.88 8.18
CA GLU A 8 -6.80 3.23 7.64
C GLU A 8 -6.11 4.23 8.57
N ALA A 9 -6.39 4.16 9.88
CA ALA A 9 -5.76 5.02 10.88
C ALA A 9 -4.25 4.77 11.01
N ALA A 10 -3.81 3.51 10.99
CA ALA A 10 -2.39 3.17 11.09
C ALA A 10 -1.59 3.66 9.89
N ILE A 11 -2.14 3.55 8.67
CA ILE A 11 -1.50 4.05 7.45
C ILE A 11 -1.54 5.58 7.42
N ALA A 12 -2.65 6.21 7.83
CA ALA A 12 -2.76 7.67 7.89
C ALA A 12 -1.81 8.31 8.91
N ALA A 13 -1.35 7.54 9.91
CA ALA A 13 -0.35 8.01 10.88
C ALA A 13 1.10 7.97 10.35
N VAL A 14 1.33 7.44 9.14
CA VAL A 14 2.65 7.42 8.51
C VAL A 14 3.01 8.82 8.00
N ASP A 15 4.18 9.31 8.38
CA ASP A 15 4.68 10.61 7.93
C ASP A 15 4.73 10.71 6.40
N GLY A 16 4.20 11.80 5.83
CA GLY A 16 4.03 11.99 4.39
C GLY A 16 2.80 11.35 3.76
N VAL A 17 1.91 10.72 4.54
CA VAL A 17 0.57 10.30 4.08
C VAL A 17 -0.44 11.42 4.34
N ALA A 18 -1.08 11.90 3.27
CA ALA A 18 -2.17 12.86 3.35
C ALA A 18 -3.51 12.20 3.69
N ALA A 19 -3.78 11.01 3.12
CA ALA A 19 -4.95 10.21 3.41
C ALA A 19 -4.73 8.74 3.07
N ALA A 20 -5.47 7.85 3.75
CA ALA A 20 -5.50 6.43 3.44
C ALA A 20 -6.95 5.94 3.38
N THR A 21 -7.24 5.07 2.42
CA THR A 21 -8.53 4.38 2.32
C THR A 21 -8.32 2.91 2.05
N VAL A 22 -9.12 2.07 2.70
CA VAL A 22 -9.08 0.62 2.56
C VAL A 22 -10.46 0.15 2.14
N ALA A 23 -10.50 -0.74 1.16
CA ALA A 23 -11.72 -1.37 0.67
C ALA A 23 -11.50 -2.88 0.52
N GLU A 24 -12.55 -3.67 0.67
CA GLU A 24 -12.53 -5.09 0.30
C GLU A 24 -13.09 -5.25 -1.11
N ALA A 25 -12.39 -6.01 -1.94
CA ALA A 25 -12.81 -6.36 -3.29
C ALA A 25 -12.75 -7.88 -3.48
N ALA A 26 -13.59 -8.44 -4.35
CA ALA A 26 -13.48 -9.86 -4.72
C ALA A 26 -12.18 -10.08 -5.52
N ASP A 27 -11.32 -10.99 -5.07
CA ASP A 27 -10.03 -11.33 -5.70
C ASP A 27 -10.24 -12.32 -6.87
N GLY A 28 -11.09 -11.94 -7.83
CA GLY A 28 -11.44 -12.75 -9.00
C GLY A 28 -12.22 -14.05 -8.72
N ALA A 29 -12.25 -14.52 -7.46
CA ALA A 29 -13.06 -15.63 -6.97
C ALA A 29 -14.00 -15.15 -5.86
N PRO A 30 -15.29 -15.54 -5.86
CA PRO A 30 -16.29 -14.99 -4.94
C PRO A 30 -16.10 -15.35 -3.47
N TRP A 31 -15.25 -16.34 -3.17
CA TRP A 31 -14.87 -16.75 -1.81
C TRP A 31 -13.53 -16.18 -1.33
N ARG A 32 -12.86 -15.36 -2.16
CA ARG A 32 -11.61 -14.69 -1.79
C ARG A 32 -11.80 -13.18 -1.84
N THR A 33 -11.63 -12.53 -0.71
CA THR A 33 -11.51 -11.08 -0.63
C THR A 33 -10.04 -10.66 -0.74
N ALA A 34 -9.78 -9.59 -1.47
CA ALA A 34 -8.52 -8.86 -1.46
C ALA A 34 -8.76 -7.48 -0.87
N LEU A 35 -7.77 -6.96 -0.17
CA LEU A 35 -7.77 -5.58 0.29
C LEU A 35 -7.26 -4.67 -0.82
N VAL A 36 -7.99 -3.61 -1.11
CA VAL A 36 -7.54 -2.50 -1.96
C VAL A 36 -7.24 -1.33 -1.04
N VAL A 37 -5.96 -1.00 -0.95
CA VAL A 37 -5.45 0.10 -0.14
C VAL A 37 -5.04 1.22 -1.08
N ARG A 38 -5.56 2.40 -0.83
CA ARG A 38 -5.15 3.62 -1.54
C ARG A 38 -4.54 4.58 -0.54
N VAL A 39 -3.32 5.01 -0.83
CA VAL A 39 -2.53 5.92 -0.02
C VAL A 39 -2.30 7.19 -0.83
N ASP A 40 -2.92 8.28 -0.41
CA ASP A 40 -2.66 9.61 -0.96
C ASP A 40 -1.46 10.20 -0.20
N LEU A 41 -0.39 10.51 -0.94
CA LEU A 41 0.83 11.09 -0.41
C LEU A 41 0.75 12.62 -0.39
N GLU A 42 1.35 13.21 0.64
CA GLU A 42 1.63 14.63 0.66
C GLU A 42 2.54 15.03 -0.50
N PRO A 43 2.44 16.28 -1.01
CA PRO A 43 3.26 16.74 -2.12
C PRO A 43 4.76 16.56 -1.87
N GLY A 44 5.27 16.80 -0.66
CA GLY A 44 6.70 16.66 -0.33
C GLY A 44 7.20 15.20 -0.27
N ALA A 45 6.30 14.25 0.05
CA ALA A 45 6.62 12.82 0.10
C ALA A 45 6.73 12.17 -1.29
N ALA A 46 6.18 12.82 -2.32
CA ALA A 46 6.20 12.29 -3.68
C ALA A 46 7.62 12.22 -4.29
N ASP A 47 8.57 13.04 -3.82
CA ASP A 47 9.97 13.03 -4.30
C ASP A 47 10.75 11.82 -3.77
N ALA A 48 10.35 11.30 -2.60
CA ALA A 48 10.95 10.15 -1.95
C ALA A 48 9.87 9.23 -1.35
N PRO A 49 9.13 8.50 -2.19
CA PRO A 49 7.97 7.70 -1.74
C PRO A 49 8.34 6.39 -1.03
N GLY A 50 9.62 5.99 -1.07
CA GLY A 50 10.10 4.71 -0.51
C GLY A 50 9.87 4.55 1.00
N PRO A 51 10.26 5.52 1.85
CA PRO A 51 9.97 5.50 3.28
C PRO A 51 8.47 5.43 3.61
N VAL A 52 7.65 6.20 2.89
CA VAL A 52 6.20 6.20 3.11
C VAL A 52 5.58 4.86 2.71
N ALA A 53 6.03 4.28 1.60
CA ALA A 53 5.60 2.95 1.17
C ALA A 53 5.97 1.86 2.18
N ARG A 54 7.18 1.93 2.77
CA ARG A 54 7.59 1.01 3.85
C ARG A 54 6.74 1.19 5.11
N GLY A 55 6.46 2.44 5.52
CA GLY A 55 5.60 2.72 6.66
C GLY A 55 4.18 2.20 6.46
N ALA A 56 3.58 2.44 5.29
CA ALA A 56 2.25 1.95 4.96
C ALA A 56 2.17 0.42 4.96
N LEU A 57 3.23 -0.25 4.51
CA LEU A 57 3.33 -1.71 4.53
C LEU A 57 3.53 -2.30 5.91
N ALA A 58 4.35 -1.66 6.75
CA ALA A 58 4.50 -2.06 8.14
C ALA A 58 3.17 -1.90 8.92
N ALA A 59 2.43 -0.81 8.65
CA ALA A 59 1.10 -0.61 9.20
C ALA A 59 0.11 -1.71 8.75
N LEU A 60 0.20 -2.13 7.48
CA LEU A 60 -0.56 -3.29 6.99
C LEU A 60 -0.15 -4.57 7.70
N ALA A 61 1.13 -4.92 7.74
CA ALA A 61 1.63 -6.14 8.40
C ALA A 61 1.30 -6.18 9.91
N GLY A 62 1.21 -5.02 10.56
CA GLY A 62 0.79 -4.89 11.95
C GLY A 62 -0.68 -5.23 12.20
N ALA A 63 -1.53 -5.22 11.17
CA ALA A 63 -2.97 -5.40 11.30
C ALA A 63 -3.44 -6.86 11.49
N GLY A 64 -2.53 -7.85 11.37
CA GLY A 64 -2.78 -9.22 11.83
C GLY A 64 -2.39 -10.33 10.86
N ASP A 65 -2.29 -11.56 11.40
CA ASP A 65 -1.78 -12.73 10.68
C ASP A 65 -2.75 -13.29 9.60
N ASP A 66 -4.01 -12.86 9.63
CA ASP A 66 -5.09 -13.27 8.71
C ASP A 66 -5.29 -12.29 7.53
N LEU A 67 -4.31 -11.43 7.25
CA LEU A 67 -4.41 -10.51 6.11
C LEU A 67 -4.51 -11.28 4.78
N PRO A 68 -5.57 -11.06 3.99
CA PRO A 68 -5.64 -11.58 2.64
C PRO A 68 -4.64 -10.83 1.76
N ARG A 69 -4.58 -11.24 0.49
CA ARG A 69 -3.87 -10.50 -0.55
C ARG A 69 -4.26 -9.01 -0.51
N ALA A 70 -3.27 -8.13 -0.58
CA ALA A 70 -3.48 -6.68 -0.58
C ALA A 70 -2.92 -6.05 -1.86
N THR A 71 -3.70 -5.18 -2.49
CA THR A 71 -3.26 -4.30 -3.57
C THR A 71 -3.15 -2.90 -3.03
N ILE A 72 -1.95 -2.33 -3.10
CA ILE A 72 -1.66 -0.99 -2.61
C ILE A 72 -1.41 -0.07 -3.79
N SER A 73 -2.09 1.06 -3.81
CA SER A 73 -1.91 2.11 -4.80
C SER A 73 -1.49 3.40 -4.11
N PHE A 74 -0.46 4.04 -4.66
CA PHE A 74 0.03 5.32 -4.19
C PHE A 74 -0.38 6.40 -5.17
N THR A 75 -1.00 7.45 -4.66
CA THR A 75 -1.46 8.60 -5.43
C THR A 75 -0.92 9.89 -4.81
N THR A 76 -0.78 10.94 -5.61
CA THR A 76 -0.40 12.27 -5.12
C THR A 76 -1.19 13.31 -5.90
N HIS A 77 -1.53 14.43 -5.27
CA HIS A 77 -2.28 15.52 -5.88
C HIS A 77 -1.43 16.49 -6.71
N ARG A 78 -0.17 16.15 -7.05
CA ARG A 78 0.68 17.01 -7.89
C ARG A 78 0.04 17.22 -9.28
N PRO A 79 -0.24 18.48 -9.67
CA PRO A 79 -0.77 18.80 -10.98
C PRO A 79 0.38 18.72 -12.00
N HIS A 80 0.41 17.62 -12.76
CA HIS A 80 1.28 17.39 -13.92
C HIS A 80 2.80 17.36 -13.64
N GLU A 81 3.37 16.16 -13.54
CA GLU A 81 4.50 15.69 -14.38
C GLU A 81 5.10 14.39 -13.83
N GLU A 82 5.07 14.17 -12.52
CA GLU A 82 5.56 12.92 -11.93
C GLU A 82 4.40 11.98 -11.60
N ARG A 83 4.03 11.15 -12.59
CA ARG A 83 3.31 9.93 -12.26
C ARG A 83 4.21 9.09 -11.36
N LEU A 84 3.77 8.89 -10.12
CA LEU A 84 4.37 7.94 -9.18
C LEU A 84 4.40 6.56 -9.85
N ASP A 85 5.57 6.16 -10.33
CA ASP A 85 5.80 4.84 -10.88
C ASP A 85 5.92 3.86 -9.71
N ALA A 86 4.91 3.02 -9.53
CA ALA A 86 4.91 2.02 -8.48
C ALA A 86 6.13 1.09 -8.54
N ARG A 87 6.78 0.92 -9.70
CA ARG A 87 8.06 0.20 -9.80
C ARG A 87 9.20 0.93 -9.11
N ARG A 88 9.32 2.24 -9.34
CA ARG A 88 10.30 3.09 -8.66
C ARG A 88 10.05 3.14 -7.15
N ILE A 89 8.77 3.18 -6.74
CA ILE A 89 8.39 3.10 -5.32
C ILE A 89 8.82 1.76 -4.72
N ALA A 90 8.50 0.65 -5.40
CA ALA A 90 8.85 -0.69 -4.95
C ALA A 90 10.37 -0.86 -4.83
N ASP A 91 11.14 -0.43 -5.83
CA ASP A 91 12.60 -0.49 -5.80
C ASP A 91 13.18 0.35 -4.66
N ALA A 92 12.72 1.60 -4.47
CA ALA A 92 13.18 2.49 -3.39
C ALA A 92 12.80 1.97 -1.99
N ALA A 93 11.73 1.19 -1.91
CA ALA A 93 11.27 0.57 -0.67
C ALA A 93 11.86 -0.83 -0.44
N GLY A 94 12.63 -1.38 -1.38
CA GLY A 94 13.19 -2.73 -1.30
C GLY A 94 12.16 -3.86 -1.53
N LEU A 95 11.01 -3.52 -2.14
CA LEU A 95 9.84 -4.38 -2.29
C LEU A 95 9.73 -5.08 -3.64
N ALA A 96 10.70 -4.87 -4.53
CA ALA A 96 10.66 -5.38 -5.91
C ALA A 96 10.49 -6.92 -5.97
N ALA A 97 10.91 -7.63 -4.93
CA ALA A 97 10.79 -9.08 -4.80
C ALA A 97 9.47 -9.55 -4.13
N LEU A 98 8.69 -8.64 -3.55
CA LEU A 98 7.56 -8.96 -2.67
C LEU A 98 6.20 -8.99 -3.38
N GLY A 99 6.14 -8.73 -4.70
CA GLY A 99 4.86 -8.66 -5.38
C GLY A 99 4.91 -8.35 -6.88
N VAL A 100 3.72 -8.30 -7.48
CA VAL A 100 3.55 -7.87 -8.88
C VAL A 100 3.40 -6.35 -8.90
N VAL A 101 4.33 -5.67 -9.55
CA VAL A 101 4.34 -4.21 -9.63
C VAL A 101 3.82 -3.76 -10.98
N SER A 102 2.69 -3.06 -10.98
CA SER A 102 2.20 -2.34 -12.16
C SER A 102 2.74 -0.90 -12.16
N ARG A 103 2.53 -0.14 -13.25
CA ARG A 103 2.89 1.30 -13.28
C ARG A 103 2.14 2.15 -12.24
N ARG A 104 1.08 1.62 -11.61
CA ARG A 104 0.16 2.38 -10.75
C ARG A 104 -0.12 1.73 -9.39
N SER A 105 0.28 0.49 -9.19
CA SER A 105 -0.04 -0.27 -7.98
C SER A 105 1.01 -1.34 -7.71
N ILE A 106 1.22 -1.60 -6.42
CA ILE A 106 2.03 -2.70 -5.90
C ILE A 106 1.05 -3.74 -5.38
N VAL A 107 1.02 -4.93 -6.00
CA VAL A 107 0.20 -6.04 -5.53
C VAL A 107 1.06 -6.94 -4.66
N VAL A 108 0.76 -7.00 -3.37
CA VAL A 108 1.50 -7.79 -2.39
C VAL A 108 0.68 -9.04 -2.02
N GLY A 109 1.31 -10.20 -2.12
CA GLY A 109 0.70 -11.45 -1.66
C GLY A 109 0.58 -11.48 -0.14
N ALA A 110 -0.35 -12.27 0.40
CA ALA A 110 -0.50 -12.41 1.86
C ALA A 110 0.81 -12.83 2.55
N ASP A 111 1.59 -13.73 1.92
CA ASP A 111 2.88 -14.18 2.47
C ASP A 111 3.92 -13.05 2.49
N ALA A 112 3.97 -12.23 1.44
CA ALA A 112 4.87 -11.09 1.38
C ALA A 112 4.51 -9.98 2.38
N VAL A 113 3.22 -9.82 2.74
CA VAL A 113 2.80 -8.93 3.84
C VAL A 113 3.29 -9.46 5.19
N ARG A 114 3.33 -10.78 5.39
CA ARG A 114 3.83 -11.38 6.64
C ARG A 114 5.35 -11.23 6.80
N ASP A 115 6.10 -11.36 5.72
CA ASP A 115 7.57 -11.22 5.70
C ASP A 115 8.05 -9.76 5.91
N LEU A 116 7.13 -8.80 5.99
CA LEU A 116 7.41 -7.37 6.21
C LEU A 116 7.39 -6.94 7.70
N ARG A 117 7.12 -7.88 8.62
CA ARG A 117 7.29 -7.67 10.08
C ARG A 117 8.76 -7.65 10.46
#